data_AF-A0A6D2KI86-F1
#
_entry.id   AF-A0A6D2KI86-F1
#
_cell.length_a   1.000
_cell.length_b   1.000
_cell.length_c   1.000
_cell.angle_alpha   90.00
_cell.angle_beta   90.00
_cell.angle_gamma   90.00
#
_symmetry.space_group_name_H-M   'P 1'
#
loop_
_entity.id
_entity.type
_entity.pdbx_description
1 polymer ?
#
loop_
_entity_poly.entity_id
_entity_poly.type
_entity_poly.pdbx_seq_one_letter_code
_entity_poly.pdbx_strand_id
1 'polypeptide(L)'
;MSERGRSSKKMKYGGKDDQKLKNIQNEESYYDDDADDDSREGEGTVTNTDFRKLELKPDHANRPLWACGDGRIFLETFSPLYKQAYDFLIAIAEPVCRPESMHEYNLTPHSLYAAVSVGLETETIISVLNKLSKTKLPKEMIHFINESTANYGKVKLVLKKNRYFIESPFPEVLKELLRDGVINGARFSSEPYYGNDGFTVGKTSGELEAGPGELLNEAELAAAAEEKETHSFEIDPALVENVKQRCLPDALNYPMLEEYDFRNDNVNPDLDMELKPHAQPRPYQEKSLSKMFGNGRARSGIIVLPCGAGKSLVGVSAAARIKKSCLCLATNAVSVDQWAFQFKLWSTIRDDQICRFTSDSKERFRGNAGVVVTTYNMVAFGGKRSEESEKIIEEMRNREWGLLLMDEVHVVPANMFRKVISITKSHCKLGLTGN
;
A
#
# COMPACT_ATOMS: atom_id res chain seq x y z
N MET A 1 56.36 83.89 5.44
CA MET A 1 55.13 83.28 4.87
C MET A 1 55.21 81.78 5.14
N SER A 2 55.23 81.37 6.42
CA SER A 2 54.11 80.87 7.26
C SER A 2 53.38 79.69 6.61
N GLU A 3 53.36 78.47 7.12
CA GLU A 3 53.72 77.94 8.45
C GLU A 3 54.33 76.53 8.34
N ARG A 4 55.28 76.25 9.24
CA ARG A 4 55.89 74.94 9.49
C ARG A 4 55.30 74.38 10.79
N GLY A 5 55.06 73.07 10.83
CA GLY A 5 55.58 72.26 11.95
C GLY A 5 54.62 71.30 12.65
N ARG A 6 54.96 69.99 12.53
CA ARG A 6 54.99 68.90 13.56
C ARG A 6 53.66 68.56 14.30
N SER A 7 53.35 67.31 14.65
CA SER A 7 54.06 66.02 14.67
C SER A 7 53.03 64.89 14.87
N SER A 8 53.33 63.71 14.33
CA SER A 8 52.44 62.55 14.21
C SER A 8 52.71 61.43 15.24
N LYS A 9 51.61 60.81 15.72
CA LYS A 9 51.39 59.55 16.51
C LYS A 9 50.47 59.86 17.71
N LYS A 10 49.35 59.18 18.02
CA LYS A 10 48.68 57.94 17.59
C LYS A 10 47.18 58.14 17.88
N MET A 11 46.27 57.68 17.02
CA MET A 11 44.87 57.43 17.40
C MET A 11 44.25 56.30 16.54
N LYS A 12 43.43 55.48 17.22
CA LYS A 12 42.79 54.23 16.78
C LYS A 12 41.69 54.44 15.73
N TYR A 13 41.65 53.58 14.72
CA TYR A 13 40.51 53.18 13.87
C TYR A 13 40.84 51.72 13.42
N GLY A 14 40.04 50.66 13.55
CA GLY A 14 38.58 50.54 13.66
C GLY A 14 37.95 50.98 12.34
N GLY A 15 37.93 50.20 11.26
CA GLY A 15 37.22 48.93 11.13
C GLY A 15 35.96 49.19 10.30
N LYS A 16 35.81 48.46 9.19
CA LYS A 16 34.76 48.53 8.14
C LYS A 16 35.08 49.45 6.97
N ASP A 17 35.98 48.99 6.09
CA ASP A 17 35.80 49.03 4.63
C ASP A 17 36.79 48.07 3.95
N ASP A 18 36.92 46.87 4.52
CA ASP A 18 37.59 45.68 3.96
C ASP A 18 36.54 44.58 3.68
N GLN A 19 35.32 45.00 3.28
CA GLN A 19 34.14 44.14 3.29
C GLN A 19 33.52 43.87 1.91
N LYS A 20 34.20 44.21 0.80
CA LYS A 20 33.59 44.02 -0.53
C LYS A 20 34.46 43.40 -1.62
N LEU A 21 35.69 42.98 -1.34
CA LEU A 21 36.51 42.22 -2.31
C LEU A 21 37.16 40.92 -1.76
N LYS A 22 36.62 40.38 -0.65
CA LYS A 22 36.98 39.06 -0.09
C LYS A 22 35.78 38.14 0.19
N ASN A 23 34.62 38.39 -0.43
CA ASN A 23 33.39 37.61 -0.22
C ASN A 23 32.99 36.72 -1.42
N ILE A 24 33.95 36.17 -2.15
CA ILE A 24 33.71 35.13 -3.19
C ILE A 24 34.53 33.85 -2.95
N GLN A 25 35.33 33.79 -1.88
CA GLN A 25 36.06 32.57 -1.50
C GLN A 25 36.10 32.50 0.03
N ASN A 26 35.01 31.99 0.62
CA ASN A 26 34.91 31.33 1.94
C ASN A 26 33.42 31.28 2.35
N GLU A 27 32.67 30.37 1.75
CA GLU A 27 31.37 29.89 2.25
C GLU A 27 31.26 28.36 2.06
N GLU A 28 32.37 27.66 2.25
CA GLU A 28 32.45 26.20 2.35
C GLU A 28 33.31 25.84 3.58
N SER A 29 32.76 25.97 4.79
CA SER A 29 33.32 25.33 5.99
C SER A 29 32.40 25.49 7.21
N TYR A 30 31.27 24.78 7.20
CA TYR A 30 30.60 24.37 8.44
C TYR A 30 29.76 23.12 8.19
N TYR A 31 30.43 22.02 7.83
CA TYR A 31 29.95 20.69 8.16
C TYR A 31 30.78 20.25 9.36
N ASP A 32 30.10 20.08 10.49
CA ASP A 32 30.67 19.51 11.70
C ASP A 32 31.02 18.05 11.40
N ASP A 33 32.22 17.68 11.82
CA ASP A 33 32.95 16.47 11.49
C ASP A 33 32.51 15.36 12.46
N ASP A 34 31.34 14.77 12.21
CA ASP A 34 31.01 13.41 12.65
C ASP A 34 31.05 12.50 11.42
N ALA A 35 32.23 12.42 10.82
CA ALA A 35 32.62 11.30 9.99
C ALA A 35 32.87 10.10 10.91
N ASP A 36 31.78 9.43 11.32
CA ASP A 36 31.89 8.00 11.59
C ASP A 36 32.32 7.34 10.28
N ASP A 37 33.60 7.01 10.26
CA ASP A 37 34.28 6.16 9.31
C ASP A 37 33.57 4.81 9.23
N ASP A 38 32.47 4.72 8.48
CA ASP A 38 31.97 3.44 7.96
C ASP A 38 32.83 3.10 6.73
N SER A 39 34.12 2.94 6.98
CA SER A 39 35.00 2.09 6.21
C SER A 39 34.43 0.68 6.29
N ARG A 40 33.41 0.41 5.47
CA ARG A 40 33.04 -0.95 5.09
C ARG A 40 34.15 -1.48 4.19
N GLU A 41 35.30 -1.72 4.80
CA GLU A 41 36.10 -2.88 4.45
C GLU A 41 35.12 -4.04 4.30
N GLY A 42 35.22 -4.74 3.17
CA GLY A 42 34.41 -5.89 2.87
C GLY A 42 34.68 -7.04 3.83
N GLU A 43 34.26 -6.92 5.08
CA GLU A 43 33.71 -8.05 5.82
C GLU A 43 32.26 -8.24 5.39
N GLY A 44 32.10 -8.52 4.08
CA GLY A 44 31.08 -9.48 3.72
C GLY A 44 31.43 -10.72 4.49
N THR A 45 30.80 -10.92 5.66
CA THR A 45 30.51 -12.27 6.10
C THR A 45 29.73 -12.86 4.94
N VAL A 46 30.45 -13.50 4.02
CA VAL A 46 29.89 -14.49 3.13
C VAL A 46 29.37 -15.50 4.12
N THR A 47 28.12 -15.32 4.56
CA THR A 47 27.35 -16.39 5.14
C THR A 47 27.33 -17.40 4.02
N ASN A 48 28.30 -18.30 4.05
CA ASN A 48 28.43 -19.38 3.10
C ASN A 48 27.27 -20.31 3.45
N THR A 49 26.08 -19.92 3.00
CA THR A 49 24.83 -20.62 3.26
C THR A 49 24.97 -21.96 2.60
N ASP A 50 25.33 -22.95 3.42
CA ASP A 50 25.62 -24.29 2.95
C ASP A 50 24.31 -24.98 2.56
N PHE A 51 24.02 -24.95 1.26
CA PHE A 51 22.85 -25.61 0.68
C PHE A 51 23.09 -27.08 0.33
N ARG A 52 24.18 -27.72 0.78
CA ARG A 52 24.45 -29.16 0.55
C ARG A 52 23.34 -30.09 1.07
N LYS A 53 22.53 -29.62 2.03
CA LYS A 53 21.38 -30.35 2.57
C LYS A 53 20.16 -30.38 1.62
N LEU A 54 20.20 -29.65 0.51
CA LEU A 54 19.12 -29.65 -0.48
C LEU A 54 19.17 -30.93 -1.33
N GLU A 55 18.31 -31.87 -1.00
CA GLU A 55 18.16 -33.10 -1.77
C GLU A 55 17.45 -32.82 -3.11
N LEU A 56 18.14 -33.14 -4.21
CA LEU A 56 17.58 -33.08 -5.57
C LEU A 56 16.51 -34.17 -5.76
N LYS A 57 15.41 -33.80 -6.41
CA LYS A 57 14.39 -34.76 -6.84
C LYS A 57 14.84 -35.47 -8.12
N PRO A 58 14.40 -36.72 -8.36
CA PRO A 58 14.79 -37.46 -9.57
C PRO A 58 14.36 -36.79 -10.88
N ASP A 59 13.31 -35.97 -10.84
CA ASP A 59 12.75 -35.22 -11.98
C ASP A 59 13.15 -33.73 -11.98
N HIS A 60 14.26 -33.39 -11.34
CA HIS A 60 14.74 -32.00 -11.21
C HIS A 60 14.94 -31.27 -12.56
N ALA A 61 15.25 -31.97 -13.65
CA ALA A 61 15.44 -31.36 -14.95
C ALA A 61 14.15 -30.71 -15.52
N ASN A 62 12.98 -31.21 -15.12
CA ASN A 62 11.68 -30.77 -15.64
C ASN A 62 11.03 -29.66 -14.78
N ARG A 63 11.73 -29.18 -13.75
CA ARG A 63 11.17 -28.29 -12.73
C ARG A 63 11.88 -26.93 -12.78
N PRO A 64 11.19 -25.80 -12.72
CA PRO A 64 11.81 -24.50 -12.97
C PRO A 64 12.39 -23.81 -11.72
N LEU A 65 12.12 -24.30 -10.50
CA LEU A 65 12.42 -23.56 -9.27
C LEU A 65 13.52 -24.19 -8.42
N TRP A 66 14.34 -23.34 -7.80
CA TRP A 66 15.17 -23.68 -6.65
C TRP A 66 14.64 -22.94 -5.44
N ALA A 67 14.28 -23.66 -4.38
CA ALA A 67 13.75 -23.06 -3.17
C ALA A 67 14.69 -23.32 -2.00
N CYS A 68 15.25 -22.24 -1.45
CA CYS A 68 16.27 -22.25 -0.41
C CYS A 68 15.64 -22.12 0.99
N GLY A 69 16.36 -22.58 2.03
CA GLY A 69 15.85 -22.58 3.41
C GLY A 69 15.77 -21.18 4.03
N ASP A 70 16.42 -20.20 3.43
CA ASP A 70 16.44 -18.79 3.85
C ASP A 70 15.33 -17.94 3.20
N GLY A 71 14.40 -18.57 2.47
CA GLY A 71 13.28 -17.90 1.80
C GLY A 71 13.59 -17.42 0.38
N ARG A 72 14.83 -17.55 -0.10
CA ARG A 72 15.16 -17.21 -1.50
C ARG A 72 14.66 -18.28 -2.47
N ILE A 73 14.12 -17.83 -3.59
CA ILE A 73 13.65 -18.67 -4.68
C ILE A 73 14.29 -18.23 -5.98
N PHE A 74 14.91 -19.15 -6.70
CA PHE A 74 15.42 -18.91 -8.05
C PHE A 74 14.51 -19.57 -9.08
N LEU A 75 14.18 -18.83 -10.14
CA LEU A 75 13.32 -19.28 -11.24
C LEU A 75 14.09 -19.26 -12.56
N GLU A 76 14.15 -20.42 -13.22
CA GLU A 76 14.75 -20.58 -14.54
C GLU A 76 13.77 -20.14 -15.64
N THR A 77 14.15 -19.15 -16.45
CA THR A 77 13.28 -18.56 -17.50
C THR A 77 13.14 -19.43 -18.74
N PHE A 78 14.10 -20.33 -18.98
CA PHE A 78 14.17 -21.22 -20.14
C PHE A 78 13.35 -22.51 -19.98
N SER A 79 12.73 -22.74 -18.83
CA SER A 79 11.88 -23.91 -18.61
C SER A 79 10.52 -23.76 -19.31
N PRO A 80 9.96 -24.84 -19.91
CA PRO A 80 8.60 -24.81 -20.47
C PRO A 80 7.51 -24.42 -19.46
N LEU A 81 7.76 -24.66 -18.16
CA LEU A 81 6.85 -24.33 -17.05
C LEU A 81 7.06 -22.92 -16.50
N TYR A 82 7.94 -22.11 -17.11
CA TYR A 82 8.26 -20.76 -16.65
C TYR A 82 7.01 -19.91 -16.44
N LYS A 83 6.08 -19.89 -17.40
CA LYS A 83 4.88 -19.03 -17.32
C LYS A 83 4.04 -19.35 -16.07
N GLN A 84 3.84 -20.63 -15.78
CA GLN A 84 3.06 -21.07 -14.61
C GLN A 84 3.80 -20.73 -13.31
N ALA A 85 5.11 -20.98 -13.26
CA ALA A 85 5.92 -20.70 -12.08
C ALA A 85 6.06 -19.19 -11.83
N TYR A 86 6.19 -18.38 -12.88
CA TYR A 86 6.22 -16.93 -12.82
C TYR A 86 4.91 -16.38 -12.28
N ASP A 87 3.77 -16.79 -12.85
CA ASP A 87 2.46 -16.32 -12.40
C ASP A 87 2.18 -16.68 -10.94
N PHE A 88 2.64 -17.85 -10.51
CA PHE A 88 2.56 -18.29 -9.12
C PHE A 88 3.48 -17.46 -8.20
N LEU A 89 4.76 -17.26 -8.55
CA LEU A 89 5.69 -16.48 -7.73
C LEU A 89 5.29 -15.01 -7.60
N ILE A 90 4.70 -14.41 -8.63
CA ILE A 90 4.13 -13.06 -8.57
C ILE A 90 2.97 -12.95 -7.56
N ALA A 91 2.35 -14.07 -7.18
CA ALA A 91 1.31 -14.08 -6.15
C ALA A 91 1.88 -14.28 -4.73
N ILE A 92 3.01 -14.96 -4.58
CA ILE A 92 3.49 -15.43 -3.26
C ILE A 92 4.83 -14.86 -2.79
N ALA A 93 5.59 -14.21 -3.66
CA ALA A 93 6.96 -13.77 -3.37
C ALA A 93 7.23 -12.38 -3.96
N GLU A 94 8.18 -11.66 -3.35
CA GLU A 94 8.65 -10.38 -3.84
C GLU A 94 9.81 -10.59 -4.83
N PRO A 95 9.82 -9.93 -6.00
CA PRO A 95 10.94 -10.02 -6.94
C PRO A 95 12.15 -9.23 -6.43
N VAL A 96 13.33 -9.86 -6.42
CA VAL A 96 14.61 -9.23 -6.10
C VAL A 96 15.31 -8.78 -7.38
N CYS A 97 15.55 -9.71 -8.31
CA CYS A 97 16.14 -9.42 -9.60
C CYS A 97 15.55 -10.30 -10.72
N ARG A 98 15.56 -9.78 -11.96
CA ARG A 98 14.97 -10.46 -13.14
C ARG A 98 15.88 -10.37 -14.38
N PRO A 99 17.09 -10.96 -14.34
CA PRO A 99 17.94 -11.06 -15.52
C PRO A 99 17.41 -12.11 -16.51
N GLU A 100 17.95 -12.13 -17.72
CA GLU A 100 17.40 -12.90 -18.85
C GLU A 100 17.21 -14.40 -18.59
N SER A 101 18.11 -15.04 -17.84
CA SER A 101 18.14 -16.50 -17.67
C SER A 101 17.59 -17.01 -16.32
N MET A 102 17.69 -16.23 -15.25
CA MET A 102 17.45 -16.69 -13.87
C MET A 102 16.91 -15.57 -13.00
N HIS A 103 15.64 -15.63 -12.62
CA HIS A 103 15.05 -14.64 -11.73
C HIS A 103 15.28 -15.02 -10.26
N GLU A 104 15.43 -14.03 -9.40
CA GLU A 104 15.49 -14.19 -7.96
C GLU A 104 14.26 -13.55 -7.31
N TYR A 105 13.63 -14.31 -6.42
CA TYR A 105 12.49 -13.90 -5.61
C TYR A 105 12.80 -14.17 -4.14
N ASN A 106 12.13 -13.44 -3.26
CA ASN A 106 12.25 -13.62 -1.83
C ASN A 106 10.87 -13.82 -1.20
N LEU A 107 10.74 -14.84 -0.35
CA LEU A 107 9.56 -15.04 0.48
C LEU A 107 9.69 -14.16 1.73
N THR A 108 8.83 -13.15 1.80
CA THR A 108 8.67 -12.29 2.97
C THR A 108 7.33 -12.59 3.65
N PRO A 109 7.17 -12.29 4.96
CA PRO A 109 5.86 -12.39 5.60
C PRO A 109 4.80 -11.57 4.85
N HIS A 110 5.15 -10.37 4.41
CA HIS A 110 4.27 -9.48 3.64
C HIS A 110 3.83 -10.07 2.28
N SER A 111 4.71 -10.78 1.58
CA SER A 111 4.37 -11.44 0.32
C SER A 111 3.39 -12.62 0.50
N LEU A 112 3.59 -13.41 1.55
CA LEU A 112 2.70 -14.52 1.92
C LEU A 112 1.34 -14.01 2.43
N TYR A 113 1.34 -12.89 3.15
CA TYR A 113 0.14 -12.16 3.53
C TYR A 113 -0.67 -11.72 2.30
N ALA A 114 -0.01 -11.12 1.31
CA ALA A 114 -0.66 -10.75 0.06
C ALA A 114 -1.23 -11.98 -0.68
N ALA A 115 -0.53 -13.12 -0.65
CA ALA A 115 -0.99 -14.36 -1.26
C ALA A 115 -2.28 -14.89 -0.65
N VAL A 116 -2.32 -15.02 0.68
CA VAL A 116 -3.50 -15.52 1.42
C VAL A 116 -4.66 -14.56 1.28
N SER A 117 -4.39 -13.24 1.24
CA SER A 117 -5.43 -12.24 0.93
C SER A 117 -6.14 -12.56 -0.37
N VAL A 118 -5.40 -12.91 -1.42
CA VAL A 118 -5.96 -13.23 -2.75
C VAL A 118 -6.77 -14.54 -2.75
N GLY A 119 -6.72 -15.32 -1.67
CA GLY A 119 -7.46 -16.58 -1.53
C GLY A 119 -6.62 -17.83 -1.75
N LEU A 120 -5.28 -17.70 -1.76
CA LEU A 120 -4.40 -18.87 -1.82
C LEU A 120 -4.29 -19.54 -0.45
N GLU A 121 -4.68 -20.81 -0.37
CA GLU A 121 -4.54 -21.61 0.84
C GLU A 121 -3.09 -22.02 1.09
N THR A 122 -2.71 -22.10 2.37
CA THR A 122 -1.37 -22.49 2.83
C THR A 122 -0.91 -23.83 2.24
N GLU A 123 -1.79 -24.83 2.26
CA GLU A 123 -1.49 -26.16 1.72
C GLU A 123 -1.27 -26.13 0.21
N THR A 124 -2.04 -25.29 -0.50
CA THR A 124 -1.89 -25.07 -1.94
C THR A 124 -0.54 -24.42 -2.26
N ILE A 125 -0.12 -23.41 -1.48
CA ILE A 125 1.18 -22.76 -1.64
C ILE A 125 2.31 -23.78 -1.49
N ILE A 126 2.29 -24.59 -0.42
CA ILE A 126 3.31 -25.60 -0.15
C ILE A 126 3.31 -26.69 -1.24
N SER A 127 2.12 -27.15 -1.65
CA SER A 127 1.96 -28.19 -2.67
C SER A 127 2.50 -27.72 -4.03
N VAL A 128 2.16 -26.51 -4.47
CA VAL A 128 2.62 -25.95 -5.74
C VAL A 128 4.12 -25.66 -5.70
N LEU A 129 4.65 -25.07 -4.63
CA LEU A 129 6.10 -24.92 -4.43
C LEU A 129 6.82 -26.27 -4.51
N ASN A 130 6.28 -27.31 -3.88
CA ASN A 130 6.88 -28.63 -3.91
C ASN A 130 6.80 -29.28 -5.31
N LYS A 131 5.73 -29.01 -6.09
CA LYS A 131 5.58 -29.48 -7.48
C LYS A 131 6.51 -28.75 -8.45
N LEU A 132 6.83 -27.48 -8.22
CA LEU A 132 7.68 -26.68 -9.10
C LEU A 132 9.17 -26.68 -8.68
N SER A 133 9.48 -27.03 -7.43
CA SER A 133 10.86 -27.04 -6.91
C SER A 133 11.64 -28.30 -7.31
N LYS A 134 12.85 -28.09 -7.85
CA LYS A 134 13.88 -29.09 -8.16
C LYS A 134 14.37 -29.84 -6.92
N THR A 135 14.38 -29.17 -5.78
CA THR A 135 14.83 -29.73 -4.50
C THR A 135 13.62 -30.11 -3.65
N LYS A 136 13.82 -31.01 -2.69
CA LYS A 136 12.86 -31.16 -1.59
C LYS A 136 12.81 -29.85 -0.82
N LEU A 137 11.59 -29.40 -0.49
CA LEU A 137 11.42 -28.16 0.27
C LEU A 137 12.05 -28.32 1.66
N PRO A 138 12.96 -27.42 2.07
CA PRO A 138 13.44 -27.29 3.44
C PRO A 138 12.28 -27.21 4.45
N LYS A 139 12.47 -27.85 5.61
CA LYS A 139 11.47 -27.83 6.68
C LYS A 139 11.31 -26.41 7.24
N GLU A 140 12.39 -25.65 7.24
CA GLU A 140 12.47 -24.26 7.68
C GLU A 140 11.51 -23.38 6.87
N MET A 141 11.51 -23.52 5.55
CA MET A 141 10.60 -22.77 4.68
C MET A 141 9.14 -23.22 4.84
N ILE A 142 8.87 -24.52 5.01
CA ILE A 142 7.51 -25.00 5.28
C ILE A 142 7.00 -24.45 6.60
N HIS A 143 7.84 -24.46 7.64
CA HIS A 143 7.51 -23.90 8.95
C HIS A 143 7.23 -22.40 8.84
N PHE A 144 8.10 -21.66 8.16
CA PHE A 144 7.94 -20.22 7.91
C PHE A 144 6.63 -19.90 7.17
N ILE A 145 6.29 -20.66 6.14
CA ILE A 145 5.03 -20.49 5.40
C ILE A 145 3.82 -20.76 6.32
N ASN A 146 3.86 -21.86 7.09
CA ASN A 146 2.77 -22.18 8.02
C ASN A 146 2.62 -21.11 9.11
N GLU A 147 3.70 -20.68 9.73
CA GLU A 147 3.70 -19.67 10.79
C GLU A 147 3.18 -18.32 10.28
N SER A 148 3.64 -17.90 9.10
CA SER A 148 3.21 -16.63 8.49
C SER A 148 1.74 -16.68 8.05
N THR A 149 1.28 -17.80 7.50
CA THR A 149 -0.08 -17.87 6.94
C THR A 149 -1.14 -18.26 7.96
N ALA A 150 -0.78 -18.92 9.07
CA ALA A 150 -1.73 -19.47 10.04
C ALA A 150 -2.65 -18.42 10.66
N ASN A 151 -2.16 -17.22 10.94
CA ASN A 151 -2.95 -16.17 11.59
C ASN A 151 -3.51 -15.13 10.62
N TYR A 152 -3.17 -15.25 9.35
CA TYR A 152 -3.51 -14.28 8.33
C TYR A 152 -4.93 -14.48 7.79
N GLY A 153 -5.59 -13.38 7.43
CA GLY A 153 -6.94 -13.40 6.85
C GLY A 153 -8.06 -13.79 7.82
N LYS A 154 -7.70 -14.11 9.08
CA LYS A 154 -8.65 -14.40 10.16
C LYS A 154 -9.37 -13.14 10.64
N VAL A 155 -8.74 -11.97 10.54
CA VAL A 155 -9.27 -10.72 11.07
C VAL A 155 -9.33 -9.69 9.95
N LYS A 156 -10.53 -9.13 9.76
CA LYS A 156 -10.80 -8.09 8.77
C LYS A 156 -11.23 -6.83 9.48
N LEU A 157 -10.62 -5.70 9.13
CA LEU A 157 -11.10 -4.38 9.50
C LEU A 157 -11.96 -3.85 8.36
N VAL A 158 -13.26 -3.82 8.58
CA VAL A 158 -14.25 -3.40 7.57
C VAL A 158 -14.88 -2.10 8.01
N LEU A 159 -14.92 -1.14 7.08
CA LEU A 159 -15.59 0.14 7.31
C LEU A 159 -16.98 0.09 6.68
N LYS A 160 -18.03 0.03 7.52
CA LYS A 160 -19.44 -0.04 7.09
C LYS A 160 -20.21 1.14 7.65
N LYS A 161 -20.90 1.89 6.79
CA LYS A 161 -21.72 3.07 7.19
C LYS A 161 -20.95 4.02 8.13
N ASN A 162 -19.71 4.30 7.78
CA ASN A 162 -18.78 5.13 8.55
C ASN A 162 -18.49 4.65 9.99
N ARG A 163 -18.59 3.35 10.23
CA ARG A 163 -18.22 2.71 11.50
C ARG A 163 -17.23 1.59 11.24
N TYR A 164 -16.19 1.52 12.05
CA TYR A 164 -15.15 0.50 11.93
C TYR A 164 -15.59 -0.75 12.66
N PHE A 165 -15.61 -1.87 11.94
CA PHE A 165 -15.92 -3.18 12.47
C PHE A 165 -14.72 -4.10 12.32
N ILE A 166 -14.41 -4.84 13.37
CA ILE A 166 -13.50 -5.97 13.29
C ILE A 166 -14.36 -7.21 13.05
N GLU A 167 -14.17 -7.86 11.90
CA GLU A 167 -14.90 -9.06 11.48
C GLU A 167 -13.97 -10.27 11.43
N SER A 168 -14.49 -11.42 11.87
CA SER A 168 -13.81 -12.70 11.72
C SER A 168 -14.83 -13.83 11.52
N PRO A 169 -14.55 -14.81 10.65
CA PRO A 169 -15.30 -16.06 10.63
C PRO A 169 -15.00 -16.97 11.84
N PHE A 170 -13.97 -16.64 12.63
CA PHE A 170 -13.55 -17.44 13.79
C PHE A 170 -13.84 -16.68 15.10
N PRO A 171 -14.90 -17.04 15.85
CA PRO A 171 -15.25 -16.33 17.09
C PRO A 171 -14.15 -16.40 18.15
N GLU A 172 -13.37 -17.49 18.18
CA GLU A 172 -12.27 -17.66 19.13
C GLU A 172 -11.17 -16.61 18.96
N VAL A 173 -10.89 -16.19 17.72
CA VAL A 173 -9.90 -15.15 17.41
C VAL A 173 -10.38 -13.79 17.94
N LEU A 174 -11.67 -13.47 17.78
CA LEU A 174 -12.21 -12.23 18.33
C LEU A 174 -12.20 -12.23 19.86
N LYS A 175 -12.50 -13.38 20.49
CA LYS A 175 -12.41 -13.54 21.95
C LYS A 175 -10.97 -13.32 22.42
N GLU A 176 -9.98 -13.83 21.69
CA GLU A 176 -8.56 -13.60 21.98
C GLU A 176 -8.17 -12.13 21.84
N LEU A 177 -8.59 -11.45 20.76
CA LEU A 177 -8.35 -10.03 20.58
C LEU A 177 -8.98 -9.18 21.70
N LEU A 178 -10.19 -9.53 22.15
CA LEU A 178 -10.87 -8.83 23.25
C LEU A 178 -10.26 -9.08 24.64
N ARG A 179 -9.35 -10.06 24.79
CA ARG A 179 -8.57 -10.21 26.04
C ARG A 179 -7.51 -9.12 26.17
N ASP A 180 -7.07 -8.52 25.07
CA ASP A 180 -6.13 -7.42 25.10
C ASP A 180 -6.84 -6.12 25.56
N GLY A 181 -6.28 -5.48 26.60
CA GLY A 181 -6.88 -4.30 27.21
C GLY A 181 -6.98 -3.09 26.28
N VAL A 182 -6.10 -2.97 25.27
CA VAL A 182 -6.13 -1.87 24.30
C VAL A 182 -7.29 -2.04 23.32
N ILE A 183 -7.47 -3.26 22.81
CA ILE A 183 -8.56 -3.58 21.87
C ILE A 183 -9.91 -3.52 22.58
N ASN A 184 -9.99 -4.06 23.80
CA ASN A 184 -11.22 -4.00 24.58
C ASN A 184 -11.60 -2.55 24.94
N GLY A 185 -10.62 -1.70 25.29
CA GLY A 185 -10.84 -0.28 25.54
C GLY A 185 -11.26 0.51 24.29
N ALA A 186 -10.91 0.04 23.09
CA ALA A 186 -11.30 0.64 21.82
C ALA A 186 -12.71 0.23 21.34
N ARG A 187 -13.34 -0.74 22.02
CA ARG A 187 -14.66 -1.26 21.63
C ARG A 187 -15.74 -0.21 21.89
N PHE A 188 -16.55 0.06 20.87
CA PHE A 188 -17.73 0.90 21.03
C PHE A 188 -18.85 0.09 21.69
N SER A 189 -19.25 0.46 22.91
CA SER A 189 -20.34 -0.18 23.65
C SER A 189 -21.64 0.62 23.45
N SER A 190 -22.47 0.24 22.47
CA SER A 190 -23.84 0.74 22.36
C SER A 190 -24.87 -0.39 22.50
N GLU A 191 -25.52 -0.41 23.67
CA GLU A 191 -26.74 -1.15 24.07
C GLU A 191 -26.78 -2.71 23.95
N PRO A 192 -27.59 -3.39 24.79
CA PRO A 192 -27.38 -4.80 25.10
C PRO A 192 -27.86 -5.72 23.96
N TYR A 193 -26.91 -6.35 23.28
CA TYR A 193 -27.20 -7.35 22.24
C TYR A 193 -27.69 -8.67 22.86
N TYR A 194 -28.78 -9.21 22.32
CA TYR A 194 -29.37 -10.52 22.62
C TYR A 194 -28.53 -11.69 22.06
N GLY A 195 -27.25 -11.74 22.44
CA GLY A 195 -26.35 -12.86 22.17
C GLY A 195 -25.38 -13.01 23.33
N ASN A 196 -25.23 -14.23 23.85
CA ASN A 196 -24.50 -14.52 25.10
C ASN A 196 -23.03 -14.03 25.12
N ASP A 197 -22.46 -13.70 23.94
CA ASP A 197 -21.04 -13.32 23.76
C ASP A 197 -20.83 -11.86 23.30
N GLY A 198 -21.89 -11.07 23.09
CA GLY A 198 -21.78 -9.66 22.70
C GLY A 198 -21.21 -9.38 21.30
N PHE A 199 -21.28 -10.32 20.36
CA PHE A 199 -20.90 -10.12 18.95
C PHE A 199 -22.11 -9.94 18.05
N THR A 200 -21.98 -9.12 17.00
CA THR A 200 -22.94 -9.06 15.90
C THR A 200 -22.67 -10.23 14.95
N VAL A 201 -23.68 -11.09 14.70
CA VAL A 201 -23.54 -12.19 13.74
C VAL A 201 -24.08 -11.73 12.38
N GLY A 202 -23.22 -11.71 11.37
CA GLY A 202 -23.54 -11.39 10.00
C GLY A 202 -23.32 -12.59 9.08
N LYS A 203 -24.21 -12.79 8.11
CA LYS A 203 -24.01 -13.74 7.02
C LYS A 203 -23.32 -13.04 5.85
N THR A 204 -22.19 -13.56 5.39
CA THR A 204 -21.53 -13.11 4.16
C THR A 204 -21.60 -14.20 3.11
N SER A 205 -22.18 -13.90 1.96
CA SER A 205 -22.15 -14.75 0.77
C SER A 205 -20.75 -14.68 0.13
N GLY A 206 -20.04 -15.81 0.08
CA GLY A 206 -18.83 -15.94 -0.73
C GLY A 206 -19.21 -16.13 -2.18
N GLU A 207 -18.89 -15.17 -3.06
CA GLU A 207 -18.98 -15.36 -4.52
C GLU A 207 -17.55 -15.53 -5.06
N LEU A 208 -17.23 -16.71 -5.60
CA LEU A 208 -16.01 -16.90 -6.39
C LEU A 208 -16.17 -16.20 -7.75
N GLU A 209 -15.21 -15.33 -8.12
CA GLU A 209 -15.02 -14.94 -9.51
C GLU A 209 -14.39 -16.14 -10.25
N ALA A 210 -15.21 -16.84 -11.06
CA ALA A 210 -14.73 -17.83 -12.00
C ALA A 210 -13.79 -17.16 -13.02
N GLY A 211 -12.55 -17.64 -13.13
CA GLY A 211 -11.66 -17.26 -14.21
C GLY A 211 -12.28 -17.61 -15.58
N PRO A 212 -11.95 -16.91 -16.67
CA PRO A 212 -12.49 -17.23 -17.98
C PRO A 212 -11.88 -18.55 -18.46
N GLY A 213 -12.58 -19.67 -18.20
CA GLY A 213 -12.26 -20.98 -18.78
C GLY A 213 -12.44 -22.23 -17.91
N GLU A 214 -12.78 -22.13 -16.62
CA GLU A 214 -13.00 -23.31 -15.78
C GLU A 214 -14.49 -23.54 -15.51
N LEU A 215 -15.02 -24.63 -16.08
CA LEU A 215 -16.33 -25.19 -15.71
C LEU A 215 -16.19 -25.78 -14.30
N LEU A 216 -16.53 -25.01 -13.27
CA LEU A 216 -16.60 -25.51 -11.89
C LEU A 216 -17.75 -26.52 -11.77
N ASN A 217 -17.51 -27.62 -11.04
CA ASN A 217 -18.54 -28.63 -10.79
C ASN A 217 -19.58 -28.13 -9.77
N GLU A 218 -20.83 -28.62 -9.85
CA GLU A 218 -21.92 -28.26 -8.91
C GLU A 218 -21.55 -28.50 -7.43
N ALA A 219 -20.67 -29.47 -7.15
CA ALA A 219 -20.16 -29.73 -5.81
C ALA A 219 -19.15 -28.68 -5.31
N GLU A 220 -18.36 -28.08 -6.21
CA GLU A 220 -17.40 -27.02 -5.87
C GLU A 220 -18.10 -25.67 -5.69
N LEU A 221 -19.15 -25.39 -6.47
CA LEU A 221 -20.06 -24.27 -6.21
C LEU A 221 -20.81 -24.44 -4.88
N ALA A 222 -21.24 -25.66 -4.53
CA ALA A 222 -21.90 -25.94 -3.27
C ALA A 222 -20.96 -25.83 -2.05
N ALA A 223 -19.70 -26.25 -2.18
CA ALA A 223 -18.68 -26.07 -1.14
C ALA A 223 -18.24 -24.60 -0.99
N ALA A 224 -18.22 -23.84 -2.08
CA ALA A 224 -17.93 -22.40 -2.07
C ALA A 224 -19.10 -21.55 -1.52
N ALA A 225 -20.33 -22.08 -1.59
CA ALA A 225 -21.54 -21.48 -1.04
C ALA A 225 -21.78 -21.82 0.44
N GLU A 226 -20.79 -22.36 1.17
CA GLU A 226 -20.88 -22.42 2.63
C GLU A 226 -20.96 -20.99 3.19
N GLU A 227 -22.16 -20.61 3.63
CA GLU A 227 -22.42 -19.40 4.40
C GLU A 227 -21.57 -19.42 5.68
N LYS A 228 -20.36 -18.85 5.63
CA LYS A 228 -19.55 -18.69 6.83
C LYS A 228 -20.18 -17.59 7.68
N GLU A 229 -20.67 -17.97 8.86
CA GLU A 229 -21.08 -17.02 9.88
C GLU A 229 -19.89 -16.13 10.24
N THR A 230 -20.06 -14.82 10.12
CA THR A 230 -19.05 -13.84 10.49
C THR A 230 -19.49 -13.14 11.76
N HIS A 231 -18.60 -13.10 12.74
CA HIS A 231 -18.80 -12.37 13.98
C HIS A 231 -18.10 -11.02 13.86
N SER A 232 -18.70 -9.97 14.42
CA SER A 232 -18.09 -8.64 14.41
C SER A 232 -18.42 -7.80 15.64
N PHE A 233 -17.51 -6.87 15.94
CA PHE A 233 -17.74 -5.82 16.93
C PHE A 233 -17.24 -4.48 16.41
N GLU A 234 -17.85 -3.40 16.89
CA GLU A 234 -17.54 -2.02 16.50
C GLU A 234 -16.39 -1.45 17.34
N ILE A 235 -15.52 -0.66 16.72
CA ILE A 235 -14.40 0.05 17.37
C ILE A 235 -14.46 1.57 17.11
N ASP A 236 -13.92 2.34 18.06
CA ASP A 236 -13.78 3.78 17.94
C ASP A 236 -12.81 4.16 16.79
N PRO A 237 -13.25 4.99 15.81
CA PRO A 237 -12.41 5.52 14.75
C PRO A 237 -11.08 6.14 15.22
N ALA A 238 -11.06 6.80 16.39
CA ALA A 238 -9.87 7.46 16.93
C ALA A 238 -8.79 6.46 17.39
N LEU A 239 -9.18 5.23 17.71
CA LEU A 239 -8.29 4.20 18.24
C LEU A 239 -7.92 3.14 17.20
N VAL A 240 -8.42 3.25 15.96
CA VAL A 240 -8.16 2.30 14.88
C VAL A 240 -6.67 2.10 14.63
N GLU A 241 -5.87 3.16 14.62
CA GLU A 241 -4.41 3.05 14.41
C GLU A 241 -3.73 2.26 15.54
N ASN A 242 -4.15 2.47 16.79
CA ASN A 242 -3.60 1.73 17.94
C ASN A 242 -3.96 0.24 17.86
N VAL A 243 -5.21 -0.06 17.49
CA VAL A 243 -5.66 -1.45 17.29
C VAL A 243 -4.87 -2.10 16.14
N LYS A 244 -4.64 -1.39 15.04
CA LYS A 244 -3.79 -1.87 13.92
C LYS A 244 -2.38 -2.20 14.36
N GLN A 245 -1.73 -1.30 15.09
CA GLN A 245 -0.37 -1.52 15.60
C GLN A 245 -0.33 -2.74 16.54
N ARG A 246 -1.34 -2.91 17.39
CA ARG A 246 -1.41 -4.04 18.33
C ARG A 246 -1.65 -5.39 17.65
N CYS A 247 -2.30 -5.37 16.49
CA CYS A 247 -2.55 -6.54 15.66
C CYS A 247 -1.33 -6.97 14.78
N LEU A 248 -0.25 -6.19 14.76
CA LEU A 248 0.96 -6.54 13.99
C LEU A 248 1.67 -7.79 14.55
N PRO A 249 2.56 -8.43 13.75
CA PRO A 249 3.33 -9.60 14.15
C PRO A 249 4.12 -9.44 15.46
N ASP A 250 4.59 -8.23 15.76
CA ASP A 250 5.38 -7.93 16.96
C ASP A 250 4.57 -7.98 18.28
N ALA A 251 3.24 -8.14 18.19
CA ALA A 251 2.34 -8.13 19.33
C ALA A 251 1.39 -9.34 19.31
N LEU A 252 0.15 -9.18 18.85
CA LEU A 252 -0.85 -10.25 18.86
C LEU A 252 -0.77 -11.18 17.65
N ASN A 253 0.02 -10.81 16.63
CA ASN A 253 0.21 -11.58 15.41
C ASN A 253 -1.10 -11.95 14.69
N TYR A 254 -2.03 -11.00 14.61
CA TYR A 254 -3.29 -11.09 13.87
C TYR A 254 -3.45 -9.89 12.94
N PRO A 255 -2.61 -9.77 11.89
CA PRO A 255 -2.61 -8.61 11.01
C PRO A 255 -3.99 -8.41 10.37
N MET A 256 -4.53 -7.20 10.50
CA MET A 256 -5.87 -6.88 10.01
C MET A 256 -5.87 -6.52 8.53
N LEU A 257 -6.83 -7.10 7.80
CA LEU A 257 -7.10 -6.76 6.40
C LEU A 257 -8.07 -5.59 6.29
N GLU A 258 -7.64 -4.50 5.66
CA GLU A 258 -8.50 -3.36 5.36
C GLU A 258 -9.33 -3.63 4.10
N GLU A 259 -10.64 -3.85 4.29
CA GLU A 259 -11.60 -3.99 3.20
C GLU A 259 -12.63 -2.86 3.23
N TYR A 260 -12.92 -2.31 2.05
CA TYR A 260 -13.97 -1.33 1.86
C TYR A 260 -15.13 -1.95 1.09
N ASP A 261 -16.30 -2.01 1.74
CA ASP A 261 -17.55 -2.41 1.12
C ASP A 261 -18.22 -1.19 0.45
N PHE A 262 -17.69 -0.82 -0.72
CA PHE A 262 -18.16 0.34 -1.47
C PHE A 262 -19.57 0.15 -2.05
N ARG A 263 -20.03 -1.09 -2.23
CA ARG A 263 -21.37 -1.40 -2.79
C ARG A 263 -22.49 -1.12 -1.78
N ASN A 264 -22.25 -1.37 -0.50
CA ASN A 264 -23.23 -1.17 0.57
C ASN A 264 -23.05 0.16 1.31
N ASP A 265 -22.13 1.01 0.86
CA ASP A 265 -21.92 2.34 1.42
C ASP A 265 -22.94 3.34 0.86
N ASN A 266 -23.99 3.61 1.64
CA ASN A 266 -24.99 4.63 1.32
C ASN A 266 -24.73 5.98 2.01
N VAL A 267 -23.63 6.10 2.77
CA VAL A 267 -23.27 7.34 3.48
C VAL A 267 -22.52 8.26 2.52
N ASN A 268 -21.55 7.71 1.80
CA ASN A 268 -20.81 8.46 0.81
C ASN A 268 -21.60 8.57 -0.50
N PRO A 269 -21.77 9.78 -1.07
CA PRO A 269 -22.48 9.96 -2.33
C PRO A 269 -21.75 9.27 -3.48
N ASP A 270 -22.53 8.63 -4.35
CA ASP A 270 -22.01 8.03 -5.57
C ASP A 270 -21.53 9.09 -6.55
N LEU A 271 -20.41 8.79 -7.19
CA LEU A 271 -19.87 9.53 -8.32
C LEU A 271 -20.23 8.78 -9.59
N ASP A 272 -21.06 9.39 -10.44
CA ASP A 272 -21.39 8.85 -11.75
C ASP A 272 -20.16 8.93 -12.67
N MET A 273 -19.40 7.85 -12.68
CA MET A 273 -18.17 7.72 -13.43
C MET A 273 -18.02 6.27 -13.92
N GLU A 274 -17.90 6.14 -15.23
CA GLU A 274 -17.67 4.87 -15.91
C GLU A 274 -16.46 4.99 -16.84
N LEU A 275 -15.82 3.86 -17.13
CA LEU A 275 -14.79 3.81 -18.15
C LEU A 275 -15.45 3.95 -19.52
N LYS A 276 -14.85 4.77 -20.39
CA LYS A 276 -15.30 4.87 -21.78
C LYS A 276 -15.06 3.55 -22.52
N PRO A 277 -15.84 3.21 -23.55
CA PRO A 277 -15.73 1.92 -24.24
C PRO A 277 -14.34 1.61 -24.85
N HIS A 278 -13.59 2.63 -25.22
CA HIS A 278 -12.23 2.51 -25.78
C HIS A 278 -11.14 2.41 -24.69
N ALA A 279 -11.48 2.64 -23.42
CA ALA A 279 -10.58 2.60 -22.28
C ALA A 279 -10.45 1.18 -21.72
N GLN A 280 -10.08 0.22 -22.56
CA GLN A 280 -9.96 -1.18 -22.13
C GLN A 280 -8.59 -1.42 -21.47
N PRO A 281 -8.56 -1.85 -20.19
CA PRO A 281 -7.31 -2.21 -19.54
C PRO A 281 -6.66 -3.40 -20.23
N ARG A 282 -5.33 -3.43 -20.29
CA ARG A 282 -4.58 -4.56 -20.82
C ARG A 282 -4.66 -5.76 -19.85
N PRO A 283 -4.40 -7.00 -20.31
CA PRO A 283 -4.54 -8.19 -19.45
C PRO A 283 -3.78 -8.13 -18.12
N TYR A 284 -2.58 -7.53 -18.10
CA TYR A 284 -1.80 -7.37 -16.87
C TYR A 284 -2.39 -6.32 -15.91
N GLN A 285 -3.11 -5.32 -16.43
CA GLN A 285 -3.82 -4.31 -15.66
C GLN A 285 -5.13 -4.88 -15.09
N GLU A 286 -5.84 -5.70 -15.87
CA GLU A 286 -7.01 -6.42 -15.37
C GLU A 286 -6.61 -7.38 -14.25
N LYS A 287 -5.51 -8.12 -14.43
CA LYS A 287 -4.97 -9.03 -13.40
C LYS A 287 -4.56 -8.28 -12.12
N SER A 288 -4.09 -7.04 -12.19
CA SER A 288 -3.78 -6.26 -10.98
C SER A 288 -5.05 -5.73 -10.31
N LEU A 289 -6.04 -5.28 -11.09
CA LEU A 289 -7.34 -4.84 -10.58
C LEU A 289 -8.14 -5.98 -9.96
N SER A 290 -8.14 -7.18 -10.55
CA SER A 290 -8.82 -8.35 -9.97
C SER A 290 -8.18 -8.84 -8.67
N LYS A 291 -6.91 -8.51 -8.40
CA LYS A 291 -6.31 -8.71 -7.07
C LYS A 291 -6.77 -7.65 -6.07
N MET A 292 -7.03 -6.42 -6.51
CA MET A 292 -7.52 -5.35 -5.64
C MET A 292 -9.00 -5.52 -5.26
N PHE A 293 -9.84 -5.91 -6.21
CA PHE A 293 -11.26 -6.13 -6.01
C PHE A 293 -11.56 -7.61 -5.82
N GLY A 294 -12.35 -7.97 -4.81
CA GLY A 294 -12.77 -9.36 -4.59
C GLY A 294 -14.00 -9.41 -3.70
N ASN A 295 -14.90 -10.36 -3.96
CA ASN A 295 -16.15 -10.56 -3.21
C ASN A 295 -16.99 -9.26 -3.05
N GLY A 296 -17.00 -8.41 -4.07
CA GLY A 296 -17.70 -7.11 -4.05
C GLY A 296 -17.08 -6.02 -3.16
N ARG A 297 -15.91 -6.26 -2.57
CA ARG A 297 -15.18 -5.31 -1.72
C ARG A 297 -13.87 -4.86 -2.40
N ALA A 298 -13.38 -3.69 -2.00
CA ALA A 298 -12.09 -3.16 -2.44
C ALA A 298 -11.05 -3.31 -1.32
N ARG A 299 -9.85 -3.79 -1.66
CA ARG A 299 -8.73 -3.91 -0.73
C ARG A 299 -7.77 -2.75 -0.90
N SER A 300 -7.24 -2.26 0.21
CA SER A 300 -6.14 -1.30 0.18
C SER A 300 -4.83 -2.02 -0.16
N GLY A 301 -3.98 -1.40 -0.98
CA GLY A 301 -2.74 -2.04 -1.43
C GLY A 301 -1.89 -1.16 -2.34
N ILE A 302 -0.77 -1.73 -2.79
CA ILE A 302 0.17 -1.09 -3.72
C ILE A 302 0.24 -1.94 -4.99
N ILE A 303 0.11 -1.30 -6.14
CA ILE A 303 0.29 -1.91 -7.46
C ILE A 303 1.56 -1.33 -8.08
N VAL A 304 2.53 -2.20 -8.33
CA VAL A 304 3.80 -1.87 -8.99
C VAL A 304 3.67 -2.14 -10.49
N LEU A 305 3.85 -1.11 -11.32
CA LEU A 305 3.78 -1.21 -12.78
C LEU A 305 4.97 -0.47 -13.40
N PRO A 306 5.65 -1.01 -14.42
CA PRO A 306 6.77 -0.32 -15.04
C PRO A 306 6.33 1.02 -15.67
N CYS A 307 7.28 1.95 -15.80
CA CYS A 307 7.02 3.24 -16.44
C CYS A 307 6.42 3.07 -17.84
N GLY A 308 5.36 3.83 -18.14
CA GLY A 308 4.64 3.73 -19.42
C GLY A 308 3.68 2.53 -19.54
N ALA A 309 3.56 1.66 -18.54
CA ALA A 309 2.63 0.53 -18.57
C ALA A 309 1.15 0.91 -18.35
N GLY A 310 0.83 2.20 -18.23
CA GLY A 310 -0.53 2.71 -18.05
C GLY A 310 -1.00 2.75 -16.59
N LYS A 311 -0.13 3.22 -15.67
CA LYS A 311 -0.47 3.43 -14.24
C LYS A 311 -1.74 4.25 -14.07
N SER A 312 -1.87 5.34 -14.81
CA SER A 312 -3.04 6.22 -14.74
C SER A 312 -4.34 5.51 -15.13
N LEU A 313 -4.32 4.65 -16.15
CA LEU A 313 -5.52 3.89 -16.54
C LEU A 313 -5.96 2.92 -15.43
N VAL A 314 -5.02 2.29 -14.72
CA VAL A 314 -5.33 1.42 -13.57
C VAL A 314 -5.98 2.23 -12.44
N GLY A 315 -5.44 3.41 -12.13
CA GLY A 315 -6.04 4.30 -11.12
C GLY A 315 -7.44 4.79 -11.50
N VAL A 316 -7.65 5.21 -12.75
CA VAL A 316 -8.97 5.63 -13.25
C VAL A 316 -9.95 4.44 -13.25
N SER A 317 -9.49 3.25 -13.62
CA SER A 317 -10.30 2.02 -13.60
C SER A 317 -10.73 1.64 -12.19
N ALA A 318 -9.82 1.74 -11.21
CA ALA A 318 -10.14 1.50 -9.81
C ALA A 318 -11.17 2.50 -9.29
N ALA A 319 -10.99 3.79 -9.61
CA ALA A 319 -11.94 4.83 -9.23
C ALA A 319 -13.32 4.62 -9.88
N ALA A 320 -13.36 4.21 -11.14
CA ALA A 320 -14.61 3.96 -11.89
C ALA A 320 -15.33 2.70 -11.39
N ARG A 321 -14.62 1.74 -10.81
CA ARG A 321 -15.23 0.56 -10.17
C ARG A 321 -15.76 0.86 -8.77
N ILE A 322 -15.08 1.72 -8.01
CA ILE A 322 -15.53 2.14 -6.67
C ILE A 322 -16.71 3.12 -6.73
N LYS A 323 -16.76 3.99 -7.75
CA LYS A 323 -17.84 4.98 -7.97
C LYS A 323 -18.11 5.91 -6.76
N LYS A 324 -17.06 6.24 -6.01
CA LYS A 324 -17.12 7.21 -4.89
C LYS A 324 -16.14 8.34 -5.11
N SER A 325 -16.20 9.37 -4.27
CA SER A 325 -15.23 10.46 -4.28
C SER A 325 -13.80 9.96 -4.15
N CYS A 326 -12.93 10.47 -5.03
CA CYS A 326 -11.54 10.05 -5.13
C CYS A 326 -10.59 11.23 -4.87
N LEU A 327 -9.63 11.03 -3.97
CA LEU A 327 -8.51 11.94 -3.79
C LEU A 327 -7.27 11.35 -4.45
N CYS A 328 -6.70 12.04 -5.42
CA CYS A 328 -5.50 11.65 -6.12
C CYS A 328 -4.32 12.55 -5.70
N LEU A 329 -3.29 11.92 -5.14
CA LEU A 329 -2.07 12.56 -4.70
C LEU A 329 -0.94 12.32 -5.70
N ALA A 330 -0.42 13.40 -6.24
CA ALA A 330 0.68 13.41 -7.20
C ALA A 330 1.94 14.07 -6.62
N THR A 331 3.08 13.85 -7.26
CA THR A 331 4.37 14.38 -6.80
C THR A 331 4.54 15.88 -7.04
N ASN A 332 4.04 16.38 -8.18
CA ASN A 332 4.19 17.78 -8.59
C ASN A 332 2.96 18.30 -9.35
N ALA A 333 2.92 19.61 -9.62
CA ALA A 333 1.79 20.27 -10.29
C ALA A 333 1.57 19.76 -11.72
N VAL A 334 2.64 19.43 -12.46
CA VAL A 334 2.52 18.86 -13.82
C VAL A 334 1.81 17.52 -13.79
N SER A 335 2.12 16.68 -12.80
CA SER A 335 1.48 15.38 -12.59
C SER A 335 0.01 15.55 -12.21
N VAL A 336 -0.36 16.61 -11.47
CA VAL A 336 -1.76 16.95 -11.19
C VAL A 336 -2.53 17.21 -12.48
N ASP A 337 -1.99 18.01 -13.39
CA ASP A 337 -2.62 18.28 -14.68
C ASP A 337 -2.71 17.03 -15.55
N GLN A 338 -1.67 16.18 -15.55
CA GLN A 338 -1.69 14.91 -16.25
C GLN A 338 -2.79 14.00 -15.71
N TRP A 339 -2.89 13.80 -14.39
CA TRP A 339 -3.93 12.99 -13.78
C TRP A 339 -5.33 13.51 -14.08
N ALA A 340 -5.57 14.81 -13.94
CA ALA A 340 -6.84 15.43 -14.30
C ALA A 340 -7.21 15.16 -15.76
N PHE A 341 -6.24 15.27 -16.68
CA PHE A 341 -6.44 14.93 -18.08
C PHE A 341 -6.74 13.44 -18.28
N GLN A 342 -6.06 12.53 -17.58
CA GLN A 342 -6.30 11.08 -17.69
C GLN A 342 -7.70 10.68 -17.19
N PHE A 343 -8.18 11.28 -16.09
CA PHE A 343 -9.56 11.11 -15.64
C PHE A 343 -10.56 11.53 -16.73
N LYS A 344 -10.37 12.70 -17.33
CA LYS A 344 -11.21 13.21 -18.42
C LYS A 344 -11.13 12.36 -19.68
N LEU A 345 -9.94 11.85 -20.01
CA LEU A 345 -9.71 11.05 -21.22
C LEU A 345 -10.41 9.69 -21.11
N TRP A 346 -10.17 8.95 -20.04
CA TRP A 346 -10.56 7.55 -19.93
C TRP A 346 -11.93 7.32 -19.28
N SER A 347 -12.47 8.29 -18.53
CA SER A 347 -13.76 8.15 -17.86
C SER A 347 -14.82 9.12 -18.39
N THR A 348 -16.08 8.83 -18.08
CA THR A 348 -17.26 9.65 -18.42
C THR A 348 -17.51 10.80 -17.44
N ILE A 349 -16.62 11.02 -16.46
CA ILE A 349 -16.77 12.07 -15.46
C ILE A 349 -16.89 13.46 -16.11
N ARG A 350 -17.73 14.32 -15.53
CA ARG A 350 -17.91 15.70 -15.99
C ARG A 350 -16.74 16.58 -15.56
N ASP A 351 -16.37 17.53 -16.41
CA ASP A 351 -15.24 18.44 -16.16
C ASP A 351 -15.40 19.27 -14.87
N ASP A 352 -16.63 19.62 -14.48
CA ASP A 352 -16.94 20.36 -13.24
C ASP A 352 -16.86 19.50 -11.97
N GLN A 353 -16.68 18.18 -12.12
CA GLN A 353 -16.47 17.23 -11.03
C GLN A 353 -14.99 16.85 -10.84
N ILE A 354 -14.11 17.27 -11.76
CA ILE A 354 -12.66 17.16 -11.61
C ILE A 354 -12.13 18.48 -11.06
N CYS A 355 -11.39 18.42 -9.97
CA CYS A 355 -10.84 19.59 -9.30
C CYS A 355 -9.34 19.46 -9.14
N ARG A 356 -8.60 20.44 -9.66
CA ARG A 356 -7.14 20.54 -9.47
C ARG A 356 -6.85 21.47 -8.30
N PHE A 357 -6.06 20.98 -7.36
CA PHE A 357 -5.64 21.75 -6.19
C PHE A 357 -4.11 21.81 -6.09
N THR A 358 -3.55 22.93 -6.49
CA THR A 358 -2.12 23.29 -6.43
C THR A 358 -1.95 24.66 -5.77
N SER A 359 -0.73 25.17 -5.68
CA SER A 359 -0.50 26.56 -5.22
C SER A 359 -1.18 27.59 -6.13
N ASP A 360 -1.24 27.29 -7.43
CA ASP A 360 -1.63 28.23 -8.48
C ASP A 360 -3.09 28.02 -8.93
N SER A 361 -3.60 26.79 -8.81
CA SER A 361 -4.97 26.43 -9.14
C SER A 361 -5.72 25.97 -7.89
N LYS A 362 -6.80 26.69 -7.55
CA LYS A 362 -7.66 26.41 -6.39
C LYS A 362 -9.08 26.13 -6.85
N GLU A 363 -9.24 25.19 -7.77
CA GLU A 363 -10.55 24.79 -8.24
C GLU A 363 -11.36 24.18 -7.09
N ARG A 364 -12.68 24.19 -7.25
CA ARG A 364 -13.61 23.44 -6.39
C ARG A 364 -14.59 22.75 -7.29
N PHE A 365 -14.76 21.45 -7.11
CA PHE A 365 -15.77 20.73 -7.88
C PHE A 365 -17.17 21.10 -7.40
N ARG A 366 -18.14 21.08 -8.32
CA ARG A 366 -19.54 21.38 -8.01
C ARG A 366 -20.30 20.09 -7.70
N GLY A 367 -20.98 20.06 -6.55
CA GLY A 367 -21.87 18.97 -6.16
C GLY A 367 -21.33 18.12 -5.00
N ASN A 368 -22.01 17.00 -4.74
CA ASN A 368 -21.77 16.20 -3.55
C ASN A 368 -20.63 15.19 -3.72
N ALA A 369 -20.19 14.88 -4.94
CA ALA A 369 -19.13 13.92 -5.24
C ALA A 369 -18.27 14.38 -6.43
N GLY A 370 -16.98 14.04 -6.39
CA GLY A 370 -16.00 14.43 -7.40
C GLY A 370 -14.62 13.84 -7.16
N VAL A 371 -13.72 14.13 -8.10
CA VAL A 371 -12.30 13.74 -8.07
C VAL A 371 -11.48 14.98 -7.78
N VAL A 372 -10.69 14.95 -6.71
CA VAL A 372 -9.71 16.01 -6.40
C VAL A 372 -8.32 15.47 -6.70
N VAL A 373 -7.55 16.22 -7.48
CA VAL A 373 -6.16 15.91 -7.79
C VAL A 373 -5.28 17.00 -7.17
N THR A 374 -4.36 16.61 -6.29
CA THR A 374 -3.48 17.52 -5.56
C THR A 374 -2.10 16.91 -5.35
N THR A 375 -1.18 17.66 -4.75
CA THR A 375 0.17 17.17 -4.43
C THR A 375 0.31 16.76 -2.97
N TYR A 376 1.23 15.83 -2.68
CA TYR A 376 1.54 15.42 -1.31
C TYR A 376 1.88 16.61 -0.41
N ASN A 377 2.68 17.55 -0.92
CA ASN A 377 3.06 18.77 -0.20
C ASN A 377 1.84 19.65 0.14
N MET A 378 0.88 19.78 -0.78
CA MET A 378 -0.32 20.58 -0.53
C MET A 378 -1.17 20.02 0.61
N VAL A 379 -1.16 18.71 0.85
CA VAL A 379 -1.91 18.10 1.96
C VAL A 379 -1.09 18.09 3.26
N ALA A 380 0.19 17.70 3.19
CA ALA A 380 1.05 17.48 4.35
C ALA A 380 1.61 18.78 4.97
N PHE A 381 1.68 19.87 4.20
CA PHE A 381 2.25 21.12 4.69
C PHE A 381 1.43 21.66 5.86
N GLY A 382 2.12 22.19 6.87
CA GLY A 382 1.53 22.73 8.10
C GLY A 382 1.91 24.18 8.38
N GLY A 383 2.55 24.86 7.42
CA GLY A 383 2.87 26.28 7.53
C GLY A 383 1.70 27.17 7.14
N LYS A 384 1.90 28.49 7.25
CA LYS A 384 0.89 29.49 6.89
C LYS A 384 0.53 29.38 5.40
N ARG A 385 -0.77 29.32 5.12
CA ARG A 385 -1.35 29.33 3.76
C ARG A 385 -2.32 30.49 3.63
N SER A 386 -2.67 30.82 2.40
CA SER A 386 -3.78 31.76 2.14
C SER A 386 -5.07 31.22 2.74
N GLU A 387 -5.94 32.11 3.21
CA GLU A 387 -7.21 31.76 3.86
C GLU A 387 -8.09 30.84 2.97
N GLU A 388 -8.11 31.07 1.66
CA GLU A 388 -8.81 30.22 0.71
C GLU A 388 -8.28 28.78 0.67
N SER A 389 -6.96 28.61 0.72
CA SER A 389 -6.32 27.29 0.69
C SER A 389 -6.62 26.51 1.97
N GLU A 390 -6.65 27.18 3.12
CA GLU A 390 -7.02 26.50 4.38
C GLU A 390 -8.47 26.07 4.41
N LYS A 391 -9.40 26.89 3.89
CA LYS A 391 -10.79 26.47 3.76
C LYS A 391 -10.94 25.21 2.90
N ILE A 392 -10.22 25.12 1.78
CA ILE A 392 -10.26 23.93 0.90
C ILE A 392 -9.66 22.71 1.59
N ILE A 393 -8.53 22.87 2.27
CA ILE A 393 -7.85 21.75 2.94
C ILE A 393 -8.65 21.25 4.13
N GLU A 394 -9.30 22.14 4.88
CA GLU A 394 -10.22 21.80 5.96
C GLU A 394 -11.43 21.01 5.41
N GLU A 395 -11.99 21.43 4.29
CA GLU A 395 -13.05 20.68 3.59
C GLU A 395 -12.57 19.28 3.16
N MET A 396 -11.35 19.17 2.60
CA MET A 396 -10.77 17.89 2.22
C MET A 396 -10.49 16.96 3.40
N ARG A 397 -10.14 17.50 4.57
CA ARG A 397 -9.90 16.75 5.82
C ARG A 397 -11.19 16.28 6.47
N ASN A 398 -12.24 17.10 6.39
CA ASN A 398 -13.55 16.77 6.96
C ASN A 398 -14.36 15.81 6.08
N ARG A 399 -14.02 15.73 4.80
CA ARG A 399 -14.64 14.82 3.85
C ARG A 399 -14.06 13.41 3.93
N GLU A 400 -14.93 12.42 3.75
CA GLU A 400 -14.56 11.01 3.58
C GLU A 400 -14.38 10.67 2.10
N TRP A 401 -13.25 10.03 1.81
CA TRP A 401 -12.85 9.66 0.46
C TRP A 401 -13.02 8.16 0.27
N GLY A 402 -13.83 7.75 -0.71
CA GLY A 402 -13.98 6.33 -1.03
C GLY A 402 -12.68 5.71 -1.55
N LEU A 403 -11.87 6.50 -2.27
CA LEU A 403 -10.55 6.08 -2.77
C LEU A 403 -9.51 7.17 -2.57
N LEU A 404 -8.36 6.79 -2.02
CA LEU A 404 -7.12 7.57 -2.00
C LEU A 404 -6.13 6.95 -3.00
N LEU A 405 -5.93 7.62 -4.14
CA LEU A 405 -4.92 7.27 -5.12
C LEU A 405 -3.61 7.98 -4.76
N MET A 406 -2.52 7.23 -4.68
CA MET A 406 -1.19 7.74 -4.35
C MET A 406 -0.25 7.39 -5.49
N ASP A 407 0.19 8.38 -6.26
CA ASP A 407 1.12 8.18 -7.38
C ASP A 407 2.58 8.30 -6.93
N GLU A 408 3.44 7.51 -7.58
CA GLU A 408 4.88 7.36 -7.30
C GLU A 408 5.23 7.28 -5.81
N VAL A 409 4.59 6.34 -5.11
CA VAL A 409 4.73 6.17 -3.65
C VAL A 409 6.19 6.03 -3.20
N HIS A 410 7.06 5.44 -4.03
CA HIS A 410 8.48 5.26 -3.74
C HIS A 410 9.27 6.58 -3.65
N VAL A 411 8.80 7.65 -4.29
CA VAL A 411 9.47 8.97 -4.31
C VAL A 411 9.15 9.78 -3.05
N VAL A 412 8.08 9.42 -2.33
CA VAL A 412 7.57 10.21 -1.21
C VAL A 412 8.29 9.84 0.08
N PRO A 413 8.85 10.82 0.83
CA PRO A 413 9.47 10.54 2.12
C PRO A 413 8.47 9.90 3.10
N ALA A 414 8.93 8.89 3.85
CA ALA A 414 8.08 8.09 4.76
C ALA A 414 7.28 8.95 5.76
N ASN A 415 7.88 10.03 6.28
CA ASN A 415 7.22 10.94 7.22
C ASN A 415 6.05 11.69 6.58
N MET A 416 6.22 12.13 5.32
CA MET A 416 5.16 12.81 4.57
C MET A 416 4.03 11.84 4.24
N PHE A 417 4.38 10.64 3.81
CA PHE A 417 3.42 9.57 3.52
C PHE A 417 2.53 9.25 4.74
N ARG A 418 3.15 8.99 5.91
CA ARG A 418 2.41 8.74 7.16
C ARG A 418 1.49 9.90 7.54
N LYS A 419 1.99 11.13 7.41
CA LYS A 419 1.22 12.34 7.74
C LYS A 419 -0.01 12.49 6.84
N VAL A 420 0.12 12.25 5.54
CA VAL A 420 -1.01 12.36 4.62
C VAL A 420 -2.08 11.30 4.89
N ILE A 421 -1.67 10.07 5.17
CA ILE A 421 -2.60 8.99 5.52
C ILE A 421 -3.34 9.28 6.83
N SER A 422 -2.64 9.81 7.84
CA SER A 422 -3.24 10.16 9.13
C SER A 422 -4.24 11.32 9.02
N ILE A 423 -3.97 12.30 8.16
CA ILE A 423 -4.83 13.48 7.97
C ILE A 423 -6.05 13.17 7.09
N THR A 424 -5.93 12.23 6.16
CA THR A 424 -6.95 11.96 5.14
C THR A 424 -7.83 10.79 5.53
N LYS A 425 -9.11 11.04 5.80
CA LYS A 425 -10.11 10.00 6.01
C LYS A 425 -10.45 9.31 4.69
N SER A 426 -9.89 8.13 4.48
CA SER A 426 -10.08 7.35 3.24
C SER A 426 -10.42 5.89 3.54
N HIS A 427 -11.36 5.35 2.77
CA HIS A 427 -11.85 3.98 2.92
C HIS A 427 -10.94 2.97 2.24
N CYS A 428 -10.59 3.22 0.96
CA CYS A 428 -9.66 2.41 0.20
C CYS A 428 -8.42 3.24 -0.17
N LYS A 429 -7.22 2.66 -0.02
CA LYS A 429 -5.95 3.31 -0.35
C LYS A 429 -5.25 2.50 -1.43
N LEU A 430 -4.95 3.13 -2.56
CA LEU A 430 -4.25 2.51 -3.67
C LEU A 430 -2.97 3.27 -3.98
N GLY A 431 -1.84 2.64 -3.72
CA GLY A 431 -0.53 3.11 -4.16
C GLY A 431 -0.24 2.63 -5.58
N LEU A 432 0.16 3.55 -6.46
CA LEU A 432 0.68 3.26 -7.79
C LEU A 432 2.14 3.66 -7.82
N THR A 433 3.01 2.75 -8.25
CA THR A 433 4.46 3.03 -8.27
C THR A 433 5.11 2.44 -9.51
N GLY A 434 6.01 3.23 -10.11
CA GLY A 434 6.96 2.75 -11.10
C GLY A 434 8.21 2.21 -10.43
N ASN A 435 8.72 1.07 -10.92
CA ASN A 435 10.12 0.71 -10.75
C ASN A 435 10.83 0.86 -12.09
#